data_AF-A0A1C2GLE0-F1
#
_entry.id   AF-A0A1C2GLE0-F1
#
_cell.length_a   1.000
_cell.length_b   1.000
_cell.length_c   1.000
_cell.angle_alpha   90.00
_cell.angle_beta   90.00
_cell.angle_gamma   90.00
#
_symmetry.space_group_name_H-M   'P 1'
#
loop_
_entity.id
_entity.type
_entity.pdbx_description
1 polymer ?
#
loop_
_entity_poly.entity_id
_entity_poly.type
_entity_poly.pdbx_seq_one_letter_code
_entity_poly.pdbx_strand_id
1 'polypeptide(L)'
;MGTSVCYGVINKIKTMKNLVKYSLIIAFAGLLFSSCSTTQKAVSYTAGASRSKFVGTWMCNTVTYQDIVTGTVQKVFDQAPPQAFVNSTWILTNSGNGQYSLVNGMSQSIYWSYYNPGNGEDPAFQFKKVYQGDKAKDIDSGYRLVIGSIDGNTMVLKTPVKVGSSKIGYVIYTFTKTK
;
A
#
# COMPACT_ATOMS: atom_id res chain seq x y z
N MET A 1 -6.40 58.27 -77.87
CA MET A 1 -5.73 58.30 -76.56
C MET A 1 -6.18 57.04 -75.83
N GLY A 2 -5.57 55.86 -75.99
CA GLY A 2 -4.17 55.51 -75.68
C GLY A 2 -4.03 55.52 -74.15
N THR A 3 -3.83 54.43 -73.41
CA THR A 3 -3.10 53.15 -73.59
C THR A 3 -3.73 52.10 -72.65
N SER A 4 -4.10 50.88 -73.06
CA SER A 4 -3.25 49.69 -73.30
C SER A 4 -2.41 49.25 -72.08
N VAL A 5 -2.75 48.14 -71.41
CA VAL A 5 -2.14 46.76 -71.55
C VAL A 5 -1.04 46.57 -70.48
N CYS A 6 -0.70 45.44 -69.85
CA CYS A 6 -0.85 43.98 -69.94
C CYS A 6 -0.74 43.44 -68.48
N TYR A 7 -1.05 42.22 -68.05
CA TYR A 7 -0.60 40.88 -68.48
C TYR A 7 -1.69 39.90 -67.99
N GLY A 8 -2.19 38.94 -68.77
CA GLY A 8 -1.51 37.67 -69.06
C GLY A 8 -1.62 36.73 -67.84
N VAL A 9 -1.99 35.46 -67.89
CA VAL A 9 -2.02 34.46 -68.95
C VAL A 9 -2.85 33.29 -68.40
N ILE A 10 -3.82 32.84 -69.19
CA ILE A 10 -4.08 31.46 -69.62
C ILE A 10 -3.91 30.30 -68.58
N ASN A 11 -4.96 29.48 -68.50
CA ASN A 11 -4.98 28.02 -68.77
C ASN A 11 -5.58 27.09 -67.69
N LYS A 12 -6.61 26.39 -68.18
CA LYS A 12 -6.88 24.96 -68.07
C LYS A 12 -7.43 24.39 -66.75
N ILE A 13 -8.76 24.33 -66.78
CA ILE A 13 -9.57 23.14 -66.50
C ILE A 13 -8.87 21.84 -66.93
N LYS A 14 -9.02 20.81 -66.07
CA LYS A 14 -8.83 19.36 -66.30
C LYS A 14 -7.36 18.94 -66.46
N THR A 15 -6.83 18.00 -65.67
CA THR A 15 -7.32 16.61 -65.61
C THR A 15 -6.59 15.84 -64.50
N MET A 16 -7.38 15.12 -63.71
CA MET A 16 -7.19 13.77 -63.15
C MET A 16 -5.80 13.20 -62.78
N LYS A 17 -5.85 12.50 -61.63
CA LYS A 17 -5.31 11.15 -61.38
C LYS A 17 -3.80 10.97 -61.51
N ASN A 18 -3.18 10.75 -60.35
CA ASN A 18 -2.32 9.61 -59.99
C ASN A 18 -1.42 10.08 -58.84
N LEU A 19 -1.55 9.50 -57.65
CA LEU A 19 -0.64 8.45 -57.18
C LEU A 19 0.83 8.85 -57.40
N VAL A 20 1.52 9.24 -56.32
CA VAL A 20 2.81 8.67 -55.88
C VAL A 20 3.38 9.52 -54.73
N LYS A 21 3.52 8.81 -53.61
CA LYS A 21 4.31 9.02 -52.39
C LYS A 21 5.54 9.95 -52.55
N TYR A 22 5.66 10.96 -51.68
CA TYR A 22 6.89 11.43 -51.00
C TYR A 22 6.46 12.33 -49.82
N SER A 23 6.59 11.83 -48.58
CA SER A 23 7.58 12.26 -47.58
C SER A 23 7.40 13.71 -47.08
N LEU A 24 6.92 13.88 -45.84
CA LEU A 24 7.68 14.48 -44.73
C LEU A 24 6.81 14.60 -43.45
N ILE A 25 7.25 13.88 -42.42
CA ILE A 25 7.29 14.20 -40.99
C ILE A 25 6.55 15.49 -40.56
N ILE A 26 5.47 15.34 -39.79
CA ILE A 26 5.07 16.31 -38.75
C ILE A 26 4.65 15.53 -37.50
N ALA A 27 5.36 15.82 -36.42
CA ALA A 27 5.11 15.33 -35.08
C ALA A 27 3.84 15.96 -34.49
N PHE A 28 2.99 15.15 -33.86
CA PHE A 28 2.20 15.63 -32.73
C PHE A 28 1.95 14.50 -31.73
N ALA A 29 2.50 14.71 -30.53
CA ALA A 29 2.34 13.86 -29.36
C ALA A 29 0.89 13.95 -28.87
N GLY A 30 0.11 12.90 -29.11
CA GLY A 30 -1.18 12.66 -28.45
C GLY A 30 -0.95 11.94 -27.14
N LEU A 31 -0.92 12.72 -26.06
CA LEU A 31 -0.77 12.28 -24.69
C LEU A 31 -1.88 11.28 -24.31
N LEU A 32 -1.46 10.07 -23.94
CA LEU A 32 -2.27 9.10 -23.22
C LEU A 32 -2.40 9.58 -21.77
N PHE A 33 -3.48 10.30 -21.45
CA PHE A 33 -3.93 10.47 -20.07
C PHE A 33 -5.33 9.87 -19.93
N SER A 34 -5.41 8.54 -19.97
CA SER A 34 -6.44 7.85 -19.22
C SER A 34 -6.10 8.02 -17.73
N SER A 35 -6.51 9.14 -17.14
CA SER A 35 -6.51 9.26 -15.69
C SER A 35 -7.54 8.26 -15.16
N CYS A 36 -7.07 7.09 -14.76
CA CYS A 36 -7.78 6.35 -13.74
C CYS A 36 -7.73 7.27 -12.52
N SER A 37 -8.84 7.95 -12.23
CA SER A 37 -9.02 8.61 -10.95
C SER A 37 -8.89 7.51 -9.89
N THR A 38 -7.71 7.34 -9.33
CA THR A 38 -7.57 6.69 -8.04
C THR A 38 -8.24 7.63 -7.07
N THR A 39 -9.55 7.47 -6.93
CA THR A 39 -10.27 7.98 -5.78
C THR A 39 -9.51 7.40 -4.60
N GLN A 40 -8.70 8.24 -3.96
CA GLN A 40 -8.21 8.00 -2.61
C GLN A 40 -9.44 8.03 -1.73
N LYS A 41 -10.22 6.94 -1.78
CA LYS A 41 -11.18 6.64 -0.75
C LYS A 41 -10.32 6.40 0.47
N ALA A 42 -10.45 7.30 1.44
CA ALA A 42 -10.12 7.01 2.82
C ALA A 42 -10.52 5.56 3.10
N VAL A 43 -9.54 4.73 3.45
CA VAL A 43 -9.79 3.35 3.84
C VAL A 43 -10.45 3.41 5.21
N SER A 44 -11.75 3.64 5.19
CA SER A 44 -12.61 3.42 6.34
C SER A 44 -13.29 2.08 6.16
N TYR A 45 -13.19 1.28 7.23
CA TYR A 45 -13.79 -0.03 7.43
C TYR A 45 -13.14 -1.14 6.59
N THR A 46 -12.30 -1.96 7.24
CA THR A 46 -12.07 -3.34 6.78
C THR A 46 -13.39 -4.10 6.93
N ALA A 47 -14.35 -3.87 6.02
CA ALA A 47 -15.62 -4.54 5.98
C ALA A 47 -15.35 -6.06 6.00
N GLY A 48 -15.78 -6.72 7.06
CA GLY A 48 -15.60 -8.16 7.25
C GLY A 48 -14.28 -8.59 7.90
N ALA A 49 -13.46 -7.70 8.51
CA ALA A 49 -12.44 -8.16 9.45
C ALA A 49 -13.10 -8.84 10.65
N SER A 50 -12.59 -10.01 11.01
CA SER A 50 -13.07 -10.78 12.16
C SER A 50 -11.90 -11.55 12.75
N ARG A 51 -12.01 -11.92 14.03
CA ARG A 51 -10.98 -12.69 14.72
C ARG A 51 -10.58 -13.95 13.96
N SER A 52 -11.55 -14.69 13.43
CA SER A 52 -11.31 -15.94 12.71
C SER A 52 -10.41 -15.76 11.48
N LYS A 53 -10.47 -14.59 10.82
CA LYS A 53 -9.60 -14.31 9.68
C LYS A 53 -8.13 -14.17 10.07
N PHE A 54 -7.81 -13.76 11.30
CA PHE A 54 -6.43 -13.65 11.79
C PHE A 54 -5.85 -14.99 12.24
N VAL A 55 -6.69 -15.96 12.63
CA VAL A 55 -6.22 -17.24 13.18
C VAL A 55 -5.47 -18.03 12.12
N GLY A 56 -4.24 -18.45 12.43
CA GLY A 56 -3.40 -19.28 11.56
C GLY A 56 -1.92 -18.92 11.66
N THR A 57 -1.13 -19.46 10.74
CA THR A 57 0.29 -19.12 10.58
C THR A 57 0.46 -18.18 9.41
N TRP A 58 1.19 -17.09 9.62
CA TRP A 58 1.42 -16.03 8.67
C TRP A 58 2.90 -15.82 8.43
N MET A 59 3.29 -15.55 7.20
CA MET A 59 4.62 -15.09 6.85
C MET A 59 4.54 -13.64 6.44
N CYS A 60 5.36 -12.78 7.05
CA CYS A 60 5.51 -11.40 6.61
C CYS A 60 6.34 -11.38 5.32
N ASN A 61 5.72 -11.02 4.20
CA ASN A 61 6.37 -10.99 2.89
C ASN A 61 7.18 -9.71 2.67
N THR A 62 6.63 -8.57 3.06
CA THR A 62 7.22 -7.26 2.75
C THR A 62 7.02 -6.28 3.89
N VAL A 63 7.99 -5.37 4.04
CA VAL A 63 7.88 -4.18 4.86
C VAL A 63 8.12 -2.95 4.00
N THR A 64 7.14 -2.05 3.95
CA THR A 64 7.19 -0.81 3.16
C THR A 64 6.84 0.40 4.03
N TYR A 65 6.98 1.59 3.46
CA TYR A 65 6.84 2.87 4.16
C TYR A 65 5.86 3.76 3.40
N GLN A 66 4.99 4.43 4.14
CA GLN A 66 4.05 5.43 3.59
C GLN A 66 4.22 6.72 4.38
N ASP A 67 4.34 7.85 3.68
CA ASP A 67 4.44 9.21 4.26
C ASP A 67 5.58 9.42 5.27
N ILE A 68 6.57 8.51 5.30
CA ILE A 68 7.80 8.58 6.09
C ILE A 68 9.00 8.17 5.26
N VAL A 69 10.19 8.71 5.56
CA VAL A 69 11.42 8.33 4.88
C VAL A 69 11.81 6.91 5.29
N THR A 70 12.23 6.11 4.30
CA THR A 70 12.68 4.73 4.54
C THR A 70 13.86 4.72 5.51
N GLY A 71 13.83 3.84 6.50
CA GLY A 71 14.91 3.71 7.49
C GLY A 71 14.88 4.75 8.63
N THR A 72 13.95 5.71 8.65
CA THR A 72 13.81 6.63 9.80
C THR A 72 13.37 5.91 11.07
N VAL A 73 12.60 4.82 10.91
CA VAL A 73 12.14 3.99 12.03
C VAL A 73 13.22 2.96 12.38
N GLN A 74 13.97 3.23 13.45
CA GLN A 74 15.08 2.36 13.88
C GLN A 74 14.61 1.11 14.62
N LYS A 75 13.45 1.18 15.27
CA LYS A 75 12.93 0.11 16.12
C LYS A 75 11.40 0.11 16.08
N VAL A 76 10.82 -1.06 15.90
CA VAL A 76 9.39 -1.32 16.08
C VAL A 76 9.21 -2.42 17.11
N PHE A 77 8.07 -2.36 17.80
CA PHE A 77 7.72 -3.28 18.88
C PHE A 77 8.85 -3.40 19.91
N ASP A 78 9.57 -2.31 20.18
CA ASP A 78 10.72 -2.22 21.08
C ASP A 78 11.84 -3.26 20.87
N GLN A 79 11.86 -3.94 19.72
CA GLN A 79 12.74 -5.08 19.49
C GLN A 79 13.77 -4.77 18.41
N ALA A 80 13.33 -4.66 17.16
CA ALA A 80 14.20 -4.65 15.99
C ALA A 80 13.75 -3.61 14.95
N PRO A 81 14.61 -3.25 13.97
CA PRO A 81 14.22 -2.44 12.83
C PRO A 81 13.05 -3.08 12.06
N PRO A 82 12.16 -2.31 11.40
CA PRO A 82 11.05 -2.84 10.63
C PRO A 82 11.44 -3.95 9.65
N GLN A 83 12.54 -3.79 8.92
CA GLN A 83 13.02 -4.74 7.93
C GLN A 83 13.38 -6.10 8.51
N ALA A 84 13.70 -6.19 9.81
CA ALA A 84 13.96 -7.47 10.47
C ALA A 84 12.72 -8.37 10.52
N PHE A 85 11.53 -7.82 10.30
CA PHE A 85 10.27 -8.56 10.24
C PHE A 85 9.97 -9.13 8.86
N VAL A 86 10.73 -8.79 7.80
CA VAL A 86 10.61 -9.48 6.50
C VAL A 86 10.96 -10.96 6.69
N ASN A 87 10.15 -11.85 6.12
CA ASN A 87 10.21 -13.32 6.29
C ASN A 87 10.01 -13.81 7.73
N SER A 88 9.56 -12.95 8.66
CA SER A 88 9.14 -13.41 9.99
C SER A 88 7.89 -14.28 9.90
N THR A 89 7.81 -15.27 10.80
CA THR A 89 6.63 -16.15 10.92
C THR A 89 5.83 -15.78 12.15
N TRP A 90 4.52 -15.64 12.01
CA TRP A 90 3.58 -15.25 13.07
C TRP A 90 2.52 -16.34 13.23
N ILE A 91 2.39 -16.90 14.42
CA ILE A 91 1.38 -17.90 14.76
C ILE A 91 0.35 -17.21 15.66
N LEU A 92 -0.91 -17.20 15.22
CA LEU A 92 -2.01 -16.53 15.91
C LEU A 92 -3.11 -17.57 16.19
N THR A 93 -3.31 -17.92 17.47
CA THR A 93 -4.36 -18.90 17.85
C THR A 93 -5.66 -18.21 18.24
N ASN A 94 -6.77 -18.94 18.15
CA ASN A 94 -8.08 -18.40 18.52
C ASN A 94 -8.21 -18.02 20.02
N SER A 95 -7.34 -18.54 20.90
CA SER A 95 -7.33 -18.16 22.33
C SER A 95 -6.69 -16.80 22.59
N GLY A 96 -6.07 -16.20 21.57
CA GLY A 96 -5.33 -14.94 21.68
C GLY A 96 -3.86 -15.16 21.99
N ASN A 97 -3.46 -16.40 22.27
CA ASN A 97 -2.04 -16.72 22.32
C ASN A 97 -1.45 -16.61 20.90
N GLY A 98 -0.22 -16.14 20.83
CA GLY A 98 0.53 -16.15 19.60
C GLY A 98 2.01 -16.02 19.85
N GLN A 99 2.76 -16.09 18.76
CA GLN A 99 4.19 -15.87 18.76
C GLN A 99 4.59 -15.34 17.39
N TYR A 100 5.59 -14.47 17.34
CA TYR A 100 6.32 -14.24 16.09
C TYR A 100 7.78 -14.64 16.24
N SER A 101 8.38 -15.06 15.14
CA SER A 101 9.78 -15.49 15.05
C SER A 101 10.44 -14.77 13.88
N LEU A 102 11.57 -14.12 14.16
CA LEU A 102 12.40 -13.43 13.17
C LEU A 102 13.39 -14.42 12.55
N VAL A 103 13.90 -14.09 11.36
CA VAL A 103 14.85 -14.95 10.62
C VAL A 103 16.14 -15.19 11.40
N ASN A 104 16.53 -14.26 12.26
CA ASN A 104 17.73 -14.39 13.10
C ASN A 104 17.53 -15.27 14.35
N GLY A 105 16.41 -15.99 14.45
CA GLY A 105 16.09 -16.91 15.55
C GLY A 105 15.44 -16.26 16.76
N MET A 106 15.38 -14.93 16.85
CA MET A 106 14.65 -14.26 17.93
C MET A 106 13.16 -14.54 17.83
N SER A 107 12.56 -14.96 18.95
CA SER A 107 11.13 -15.24 19.06
C SER A 107 10.51 -14.45 20.20
N GLN A 108 9.24 -14.09 20.05
CA GLN A 108 8.50 -13.35 21.06
C GLN A 108 7.08 -13.91 21.18
N SER A 109 6.75 -14.42 22.37
CA SER A 109 5.38 -14.76 22.73
C SER A 109 4.54 -13.49 22.86
N ILE A 110 3.32 -13.54 22.35
CA ILE A 110 2.37 -12.43 22.36
C ILE A 110 0.98 -12.88 22.82
N TYR A 111 0.21 -11.94 23.34
CA TYR A 111 -1.24 -12.08 23.51
C TYR A 111 -1.94 -11.05 22.63
N TRP A 112 -2.70 -11.52 21.63
CA TRP A 112 -3.29 -10.69 20.58
C TRP A 112 -4.82 -10.70 20.60
N SER A 113 -5.40 -9.61 20.12
CA SER A 113 -6.83 -9.50 19.88
C SER A 113 -7.16 -8.67 18.64
N TYR A 114 -8.32 -8.97 18.07
CA TYR A 114 -8.99 -8.08 17.13
C TYR A 114 -9.75 -7.03 17.96
N TYR A 115 -9.26 -5.81 17.97
CA TYR A 115 -9.92 -4.69 18.62
C TYR A 115 -10.96 -4.11 17.67
N ASN A 116 -12.23 -4.17 18.08
CA ASN A 116 -13.34 -3.57 17.35
C ASN A 116 -14.29 -2.92 18.37
N PRO A 117 -14.00 -1.68 18.79
CA PRO A 117 -14.79 -0.98 19.82
C PRO A 117 -16.17 -0.56 19.33
N GLY A 118 -16.43 -0.60 18.01
CA GLY A 118 -17.62 -0.01 17.42
C GLY A 118 -17.59 1.52 17.50
N ASN A 119 -18.77 2.15 17.45
CA ASN A 119 -18.96 3.59 17.71
C ASN A 119 -18.15 4.54 16.80
N GLY A 120 -17.79 4.11 15.60
CA GLY A 120 -17.05 4.92 14.63
C GLY A 120 -15.53 4.93 14.83
N GLU A 121 -15.01 4.21 15.81
CA GLU A 121 -13.57 3.96 15.96
C GLU A 121 -13.11 2.85 15.00
N ASP A 122 -11.93 3.03 14.40
CA ASP A 122 -11.39 2.07 13.45
C ASP A 122 -10.92 0.77 14.15
N PRO A 123 -11.25 -0.41 13.60
CA PRO A 123 -10.77 -1.66 14.14
C PRO A 123 -9.26 -1.80 13.96
N ALA A 124 -8.64 -2.54 14.87
CA ALA A 124 -7.19 -2.71 14.90
C ALA A 124 -6.77 -4.13 15.27
N PHE A 125 -5.62 -4.54 14.75
CA PHE A 125 -4.90 -5.69 15.31
C PHE A 125 -4.07 -5.16 16.47
N GLN A 126 -4.24 -5.73 17.66
CA GLN A 126 -3.44 -5.36 18.81
C GLN A 126 -2.81 -6.57 19.46
N PHE A 127 -1.64 -6.38 20.05
CA PHE A 127 -1.00 -7.42 20.83
C PHE A 127 -0.14 -6.84 21.95
N LYS A 128 0.07 -7.65 22.98
CA LYS A 128 1.03 -7.42 24.05
C LYS A 128 2.13 -8.46 23.95
N LYS A 129 3.35 -8.11 24.33
CA LYS A 129 4.41 -9.11 24.54
C LYS A 129 4.16 -9.81 25.86
N VAL A 130 4.41 -11.11 25.91
CA VAL A 130 4.30 -11.92 27.13
C VAL A 130 5.67 -12.51 27.40
N TYR A 131 6.25 -12.21 28.57
CA TYR A 131 7.50 -12.82 29.01
C TYR A 131 7.22 -13.98 29.98
N GLN A 132 8.25 -14.76 30.27
CA GLN A 132 8.14 -15.90 31.16
C GLN A 132 7.68 -15.45 32.55
N GLY A 133 6.60 -16.05 33.04
CA GLY A 133 6.01 -15.73 34.34
C GLY A 133 4.91 -14.66 34.29
N ASP A 134 4.78 -13.91 33.19
CA ASP A 134 3.73 -12.90 33.06
C ASP A 134 2.37 -13.53 32.77
N LYS A 135 1.32 -12.91 33.32
CA LYS A 135 -0.07 -13.18 32.92
C LYS A 135 -0.54 -12.04 32.02
N ALA A 136 -1.05 -12.36 30.83
CA ALA A 136 -1.45 -11.36 29.84
C ALA A 136 -2.46 -10.30 30.35
N LYS A 137 -3.28 -10.66 31.36
CA LYS A 137 -4.22 -9.75 32.02
C LYS A 137 -3.55 -8.67 32.87
N ASP A 138 -2.34 -8.92 33.34
CA ASP A 138 -1.58 -8.04 34.23
C ASP A 138 -0.60 -7.14 33.43
N ILE A 139 -0.52 -7.31 32.11
CA ILE A 139 0.29 -6.49 31.20
C ILE A 139 -0.56 -5.32 30.69
N ASP A 140 -0.13 -4.08 30.92
CA ASP A 140 -0.86 -2.86 30.54
C ASP A 140 -0.36 -2.22 29.23
N SER A 141 0.87 -2.52 28.84
CA SER A 141 1.50 -2.04 27.61
C SER A 141 1.28 -2.99 26.42
N GLY A 142 1.22 -2.41 25.22
CA GLY A 142 1.03 -3.17 23.98
C GLY A 142 1.11 -2.32 22.73
N TYR A 143 0.87 -2.95 21.60
CA TYR A 143 0.94 -2.34 20.29
C TYR A 143 -0.40 -2.45 19.59
N ARG A 144 -0.77 -1.41 18.85
CA ARG A 144 -1.99 -1.34 18.06
C ARG A 144 -1.62 -0.98 16.62
N LEU A 145 -2.03 -1.84 15.68
CA LEU A 145 -1.76 -1.71 14.27
C LEU A 145 -3.09 -1.52 13.54
N VAL A 146 -3.11 -0.55 12.63
CA VAL A 146 -4.24 -0.32 11.74
C VAL A 146 -4.34 -1.50 10.77
N ILE A 147 -5.54 -2.02 10.57
CA ILE A 147 -5.78 -3.09 9.60
C ILE A 147 -5.99 -2.42 8.23
N GLY A 148 -5.04 -2.62 7.32
CA GLY A 148 -5.20 -2.17 5.94
C GLY A 148 -6.19 -3.05 5.17
N SER A 149 -6.01 -4.37 5.28
CA SER A 149 -6.90 -5.38 4.69
C SER A 149 -6.70 -6.73 5.40
N ILE A 150 -7.75 -7.57 5.39
CA ILE A 150 -7.64 -8.99 5.74
C ILE A 150 -8.78 -9.80 5.12
N ASP A 151 -8.43 -10.85 4.36
CA ASP A 151 -9.41 -11.75 3.73
C ASP A 151 -9.39 -13.17 4.30
N GLY A 152 -8.37 -13.51 5.10
CA GLY A 152 -8.14 -14.85 5.67
C GLY A 152 -7.03 -15.65 4.99
N ASN A 153 -6.49 -15.16 3.87
CA ASN A 153 -5.31 -15.67 3.14
C ASN A 153 -4.20 -14.61 3.04
N THR A 154 -4.57 -13.34 2.92
CA THR A 154 -3.69 -12.17 2.91
C THR A 154 -4.08 -11.20 4.02
N MET A 155 -3.08 -10.48 4.54
CA MET A 155 -3.27 -9.48 5.59
C MET A 155 -2.29 -8.32 5.40
N VAL A 156 -2.78 -7.09 5.58
CA VAL A 156 -1.96 -5.88 5.62
C VAL A 156 -2.15 -5.20 6.97
N LEU A 157 -1.06 -5.02 7.72
CA LEU A 157 -1.05 -4.30 8.99
C LEU A 157 -0.19 -3.05 8.87
N LYS A 158 -0.57 -1.97 9.56
CA LYS A 158 0.16 -0.70 9.52
C LYS A 158 0.46 -0.20 10.94
N THR A 159 1.74 0.06 11.24
CA THR A 159 2.14 0.74 12.46
C THR A 159 2.20 2.24 12.20
N PRO A 160 1.41 3.08 12.89
CA PRO A 160 1.49 4.52 12.76
C PRO A 160 2.81 5.05 13.37
N VAL A 161 3.42 6.00 12.68
CA VAL A 161 4.67 6.66 13.08
C VAL A 161 4.44 8.16 13.02
N LYS A 162 4.67 8.83 14.15
CA LYS A 162 4.63 10.30 14.19
C LYS A 162 5.85 10.87 13.48
N VAL A 163 5.62 11.80 12.56
CA VAL A 163 6.64 12.56 11.85
C VAL A 163 6.46 14.04 12.16
N GLY A 164 7.43 14.61 12.87
CA GLY A 164 7.34 15.99 13.38
C GLY A 164 6.13 16.18 14.31
N SER A 165 5.50 17.33 14.22
CA SER A 165 4.49 17.77 15.20
C SER A 165 3.08 17.20 14.97
N SER A 166 2.73 16.85 13.73
CA SER A 166 1.32 16.53 13.38
C SER A 166 1.14 15.53 12.25
N LYS A 167 2.19 15.11 11.54
CA LYS A 167 2.05 14.15 10.45
C LYS A 167 2.15 12.72 11.00
N ILE A 168 1.30 11.85 10.47
CA ILE A 168 1.38 10.42 10.72
C ILE A 168 1.71 9.78 9.37
N GLY A 169 2.78 8.99 9.33
CA GLY A 169 2.97 8.02 8.28
C GLY A 169 3.02 6.61 8.87
N TYR A 170 3.35 5.62 8.05
CA TYR A 170 3.15 4.23 8.39
C TYR A 170 4.32 3.35 7.98
N VAL A 171 4.64 2.40 8.85
CA VAL A 171 5.33 1.16 8.46
C VAL A 171 4.25 0.14 8.10
N ILE A 172 4.30 -0.40 6.90
CA ILE A 172 3.29 -1.30 6.35
C ILE A 172 3.89 -2.70 6.21
N TYR A 173 3.18 -3.68 6.73
CA TYR A 173 3.55 -5.10 6.68
C TYR A 173 2.50 -5.84 5.85
N THR A 174 2.94 -6.62 4.87
CA THR A 174 2.07 -7.50 4.07
C THR A 174 2.38 -8.94 4.40
N PHE A 175 1.35 -9.74 4.66
CA PHE A 175 1.47 -11.13 5.05
C PHE A 175 0.66 -12.05 4.14
N THR A 176 1.15 -13.28 4.04
CA THR A 176 0.45 -14.41 3.42
C THR A 176 0.29 -15.51 4.45
N LYS A 177 -0.88 -16.13 4.50
CA LYS A 177 -1.15 -17.26 5.36
C LYS A 177 -0.49 -18.51 4.80
N THR A 178 0.20 -19.26 5.66
CA THR A 178 0.90 -20.48 5.30
C THR A 178 0.27 -21.73 5.89
N LYS A 179 -0.50 -21.61 6.98
CA LYS A 179 -1.26 -22.69 7.63
C LYS A 179 -2.52 -22.15 8.31
#